data_AF-A0ABD0TQI0-F1
#
_entry.id   AF-A0ABD0TQI0-F1
#
_cell.length_a   1.000
_cell.length_b   1.000
_cell.length_c   1.000
_cell.angle_alpha   90.00
_cell.angle_beta   90.00
_cell.angle_gamma   90.00
#
_symmetry.space_group_name_H-M   'P 1'
#
loop_
_entity.id
_entity.type
_entity.pdbx_description
1 polymer ?
#
loop_
_entity_poly.entity_id
_entity_poly.type
_entity_poly.pdbx_seq_one_letter_code
_entity_poly.pdbx_strand_id
1 'polypeptide(L)'
;LPYVMGIDYDSRGAMLPPQVNISERGLVPTTLQTFRVRLPCTGTRSAEILVTMQLNISSPDRAHKDVRLQFKRNKICWKGLSAVVTHNETARLAGDASRGTSGVLFVAGGCAAAALALLAAAAAAGTLYKRGSKARHHDSI
;
A
#
# COMPACT_ATOMS: atom_id res chain seq x y z
N LEU A 1 -7.22 -24.88 -26.40
CA LEU A 1 -6.78 -25.88 -25.40
C LEU A 1 -7.74 -25.85 -24.21
N PRO A 2 -8.26 -26.98 -23.72
CA PRO A 2 -9.07 -27.02 -22.51
C PRO A 2 -8.27 -26.67 -21.26
N TYR A 3 -8.90 -25.97 -20.32
CA TYR A 3 -8.31 -25.68 -19.01
C TYR A 3 -9.24 -26.07 -17.85
N VAL A 4 -8.62 -26.33 -16.69
CA VAL A 4 -9.27 -26.46 -15.38
C VAL A 4 -8.57 -25.53 -14.39
N MET A 5 -9.34 -24.71 -13.69
CA MET A 5 -8.89 -23.76 -12.68
C MET A 5 -9.24 -24.26 -11.27
N GLY A 6 -8.37 -24.01 -10.30
CA GLY A 6 -8.66 -24.16 -8.87
C GLY A 6 -8.07 -23.00 -8.07
N ILE A 7 -8.73 -22.64 -6.96
CA ILE A 7 -8.22 -21.67 -5.98
C ILE A 7 -8.31 -22.28 -4.59
N ASP A 8 -7.17 -22.41 -3.93
CA ASP A 8 -7.03 -22.88 -2.56
C ASP A 8 -6.68 -21.72 -1.63
N TYR A 9 -7.34 -21.65 -0.48
CA TYR A 9 -7.15 -20.60 0.51
C TYR A 9 -7.66 -21.04 1.89
N ASP A 10 -6.97 -20.62 2.95
CA ASP A 10 -7.47 -20.73 4.33
C ASP A 10 -8.13 -19.41 4.74
N SER A 11 -9.46 -19.39 4.81
CA SER A 11 -10.22 -18.17 5.11
C SER A 11 -9.90 -17.58 6.48
N ARG A 12 -9.61 -18.42 7.50
CA ARG A 12 -9.52 -18.06 8.93
C ARG A 12 -10.63 -17.11 9.44
N GLY A 13 -11.78 -17.07 8.75
CA GLY A 13 -12.87 -16.11 8.98
C GLY A 13 -12.57 -14.65 8.60
N ALA A 14 -11.41 -14.35 8.00
CA ALA A 14 -10.99 -13.00 7.62
C ALA A 14 -11.26 -12.66 6.13
N MET A 15 -11.55 -13.66 5.30
CA MET A 15 -11.81 -13.50 3.87
C MET A 15 -13.00 -14.33 3.43
N LEU A 16 -13.79 -13.76 2.52
CA LEU A 16 -14.90 -14.40 1.83
C LEU A 16 -14.37 -15.25 0.65
N PRO A 17 -15.21 -16.13 0.06
CA PRO A 17 -14.81 -16.89 -1.10
C PRO A 17 -14.27 -16.02 -2.25
N PRO A 18 -13.12 -16.38 -2.86
CA PRO A 18 -12.61 -15.72 -4.05
C PRO A 18 -13.64 -15.67 -5.17
N GLN A 19 -13.71 -14.54 -5.88
CA GLN A 19 -14.61 -14.38 -7.01
C GLN A 19 -13.81 -14.26 -8.30
N VAL A 20 -14.17 -15.07 -9.29
CA VAL A 20 -13.56 -15.08 -10.62
C VAL A 20 -14.62 -14.80 -11.68
N ASN A 21 -14.23 -14.14 -12.78
CA ASN A 21 -15.14 -13.85 -13.91
C ASN A 21 -14.96 -14.80 -15.10
N ILE A 22 -14.40 -15.99 -14.87
CA ILE A 22 -14.32 -17.08 -15.84
C ILE A 22 -14.75 -18.38 -15.16
N SER A 23 -15.09 -19.39 -15.96
CA SER A 23 -15.54 -20.68 -15.45
C SER A 23 -14.38 -21.50 -14.85
N GLU A 24 -14.71 -22.45 -13.98
CA GLU A 24 -13.72 -23.41 -13.45
C GLU A 24 -13.13 -24.28 -14.56
N ARG A 25 -13.93 -24.59 -15.60
CA ARG A 25 -13.53 -25.37 -16.76
C ARG A 25 -13.91 -24.62 -18.02
N GLY A 26 -13.01 -24.57 -19.00
CA GLY A 26 -13.26 -23.84 -20.23
C GLY A 26 -12.19 -24.06 -21.28
N LEU A 27 -12.17 -23.18 -22.29
CA LEU A 27 -11.15 -23.16 -23.33
C LEU A 27 -10.27 -21.93 -23.18
N VAL A 28 -8.97 -22.10 -23.38
CA VAL A 28 -8.01 -20.98 -23.47
C VAL A 28 -8.40 -20.10 -24.67
N PRO A 29 -8.60 -18.78 -24.47
CA PRO A 29 -8.93 -17.86 -25.56
C PRO A 29 -7.87 -17.84 -26.66
N THR A 30 -8.31 -17.70 -27.92
CA THR A 30 -7.43 -17.54 -29.08
C THR A 30 -7.00 -16.10 -29.32
N THR A 31 -7.62 -15.16 -28.60
CA THR A 31 -7.28 -13.74 -28.58
C THR A 31 -6.84 -13.34 -27.18
N LEU A 32 -6.04 -12.28 -27.08
CA LEU A 32 -5.58 -11.77 -25.79
C LEU A 32 -6.78 -11.29 -24.97
N GLN A 33 -6.96 -11.87 -23.78
CA GLN A 33 -8.02 -11.50 -22.85
C GLN A 33 -7.49 -11.48 -21.41
N THR A 34 -8.17 -10.73 -20.54
CA THR A 34 -7.87 -10.69 -19.11
C THR A 34 -9.07 -11.16 -18.32
N PHE A 35 -8.80 -11.91 -17.24
CA PHE A 35 -9.79 -12.27 -16.24
C PHE A 35 -9.36 -11.69 -14.90
N ARG A 36 -10.33 -11.52 -13.99
CA ARG A 36 -10.16 -10.90 -12.69
C ARG A 36 -10.40 -11.91 -11.59
N VAL A 37 -9.49 -11.94 -10.62
CA VAL A 37 -9.66 -12.64 -9.34
C VAL A 37 -9.83 -11.61 -8.24
N ARG A 38 -10.97 -11.63 -7.54
CA ARG A 38 -11.22 -10.82 -6.35
C ARG A 38 -11.03 -11.66 -5.10
N LEU A 39 -10.34 -11.09 -4.11
CA LEU A 39 -10.09 -11.69 -2.79
C LEU A 39 -10.68 -10.79 -1.70
N PRO A 40 -12.01 -10.87 -1.45
CA PRO A 40 -12.71 -9.94 -0.58
C PRO A 40 -12.49 -10.26 0.90
N CYS A 41 -12.01 -9.30 1.68
CA CYS A 41 -11.93 -9.42 3.14
C CYS A 41 -13.30 -9.20 3.78
N THR A 42 -13.60 -9.95 4.85
CA THR A 42 -14.81 -9.76 5.65
C THR A 42 -14.78 -8.42 6.42
N GLY A 43 -13.57 -7.99 6.82
CA GLY A 43 -13.35 -6.83 7.70
C GLY A 43 -13.56 -7.15 9.18
N THR A 44 -13.90 -8.39 9.54
CA THR A 44 -14.17 -8.78 10.94
C THR A 44 -12.90 -9.16 11.71
N ARG A 45 -11.85 -9.58 11.00
CA ARG A 45 -10.59 -10.08 11.58
C ARG A 45 -9.40 -9.68 10.74
N SER A 46 -8.29 -9.31 11.39
CA SER A 46 -7.00 -9.12 10.72
C SER A 46 -6.30 -10.46 10.54
N ALA A 47 -5.89 -10.78 9.32
CA ALA A 47 -5.12 -11.98 9.01
C ALA A 47 -4.40 -11.83 7.66
N GLU A 48 -3.26 -12.50 7.53
CA GLU A 48 -2.64 -12.75 6.22
C GLU A 48 -3.03 -14.15 5.75
N ILE A 49 -3.49 -14.26 4.50
CA ILE A 49 -4.05 -15.48 3.92
C ILE A 49 -3.25 -15.81 2.67
N LEU A 50 -2.60 -16.97 2.65
CA LEU A 50 -1.97 -17.50 1.45
C LEU A 50 -3.04 -18.02 0.50
N VAL A 51 -3.09 -17.48 -0.71
CA VAL A 51 -3.98 -17.94 -1.78
C VAL A 51 -3.14 -18.58 -2.86
N THR A 52 -3.47 -19.83 -3.20
CA THR A 52 -2.83 -20.57 -4.29
C THR A 52 -3.85 -20.77 -5.40
N MET A 53 -3.59 -20.19 -6.56
CA MET A 53 -4.39 -20.37 -7.75
C MET A 53 -3.64 -21.25 -8.74
N GLN A 54 -4.34 -22.22 -9.32
CA GLN A 54 -3.78 -23.15 -10.29
C GLN A 54 -4.63 -23.16 -11.57
N LEU A 55 -3.96 -23.17 -12.72
CA LEU A 55 -4.56 -23.35 -14.04
C LEU A 55 -3.85 -24.52 -14.73
N ASN A 56 -4.57 -25.60 -14.98
CA ASN A 56 -4.07 -26.74 -15.75
C ASN A 56 -4.63 -26.66 -17.16
N ILE A 57 -3.76 -26.61 -18.16
CA ILE A 57 -4.13 -26.57 -19.58
C ILE A 57 -3.70 -27.90 -20.18
N SER A 58 -4.66 -28.66 -20.70
CA SER A 58 -4.38 -29.97 -21.29
C SER A 58 -4.18 -29.87 -22.79
N SER A 59 -3.17 -30.58 -23.30
CA SER A 59 -2.97 -30.75 -24.73
C SER A 59 -3.88 -31.85 -25.25
N PRO A 60 -4.68 -31.61 -26.30
CA PRO A 60 -5.42 -32.69 -26.97
C PRO A 60 -4.48 -33.62 -27.75
N ASP A 61 -3.31 -33.12 -28.16
CA ASP A 61 -2.28 -33.90 -28.84
C ASP A 61 -1.31 -34.50 -27.82
N ARG A 62 -1.11 -35.83 -27.90
CA ARG A 62 -0.17 -36.58 -27.05
C ARG A 62 1.30 -36.25 -27.33
N ALA A 63 1.61 -35.61 -28.46
CA ALA A 63 2.95 -35.12 -28.76
C ALA A 63 3.36 -33.92 -27.88
N HIS A 64 2.40 -33.22 -27.27
CA HIS A 64 2.66 -32.05 -26.43
C HIS A 64 2.33 -32.32 -24.97
N LYS A 65 3.08 -31.68 -24.08
CA LYS A 65 2.89 -31.78 -22.63
C LYS A 65 1.81 -30.80 -22.15
N ASP A 66 1.09 -31.22 -21.12
CA ASP A 66 0.19 -30.36 -20.37
C ASP A 66 0.97 -29.23 -19.68
N VAL A 67 0.33 -28.07 -19.57
CA VAL A 67 0.91 -26.87 -18.95
C VAL A 67 0.20 -26.61 -17.63
N ARG A 68 0.99 -26.44 -16.55
CA ARG A 68 0.49 -26.05 -15.24
C ARG A 68 0.99 -24.66 -14.87
N LEU A 69 0.06 -23.73 -14.70
CA LEU A 69 0.33 -22.40 -14.15
C LEU A 69 -0.05 -22.40 -12.66
N GLN A 70 0.85 -21.97 -11.79
CA GLN A 70 0.60 -21.87 -10.35
C GLN A 70 0.99 -20.50 -9.85
N PHE A 71 0.02 -19.78 -9.31
CA PHE A 71 0.18 -18.44 -8.75
C PHE A 71 -0.02 -18.52 -7.24
N LYS A 72 0.93 -18.00 -6.48
CA LYS A 72 0.84 -17.90 -5.02
C LYS A 72 0.84 -16.43 -4.63
N ARG A 73 -0.15 -16.00 -3.85
CA ARG A 73 -0.25 -14.61 -3.40
C ARG A 73 -0.83 -14.54 -1.99
N ASN A 74 -0.22 -13.72 -1.15
CA ASN A 74 -0.78 -13.42 0.17
C ASN A 74 -1.80 -12.28 0.06
N LYS A 75 -2.98 -12.48 0.65
CA LYS A 75 -3.98 -11.45 0.88
C LYS A 75 -3.89 -11.00 2.34
N ILE A 76 -3.62 -9.73 2.56
CA ILE A 76 -3.68 -9.11 3.89
C ILE A 76 -5.09 -8.56 4.08
N CYS A 77 -5.77 -9.03 5.12
CA CYS A 77 -7.05 -8.54 5.58
C CYS A 77 -6.87 -7.81 6.91
N TRP A 78 -7.58 -6.70 7.07
CA TRP A 78 -7.56 -5.87 8.25
C TRP A 78 -8.95 -5.81 8.88
N LYS A 79 -9.02 -5.90 10.21
CA LYS A 79 -10.24 -5.62 10.95
C LYS A 79 -10.67 -4.17 10.72
N GLY A 80 -11.97 -3.94 10.53
CA GLY A 80 -12.55 -2.62 10.28
C GLY A 80 -12.52 -2.18 8.81
N LEU A 81 -11.79 -2.88 7.93
CA LEU A 81 -11.74 -2.59 6.49
C LEU A 81 -12.38 -3.73 5.70
N SER A 82 -13.68 -3.64 5.45
CA SER A 82 -14.42 -4.62 4.65
C SER A 82 -14.32 -4.30 3.16
N ALA A 83 -14.21 -5.34 2.34
CA ALA A 83 -14.32 -5.22 0.88
C ALA A 83 -15.79 -5.20 0.40
N VAL A 84 -16.74 -5.48 1.30
CA VAL A 84 -18.17 -5.33 1.03
C VAL A 84 -18.50 -3.86 1.16
N VAL A 85 -18.57 -3.17 0.02
CA VAL A 85 -19.10 -1.81 -0.05
C VAL A 85 -20.61 -1.92 0.20
N THR A 86 -21.01 -1.88 1.47
CA THR A 86 -22.38 -1.46 1.81
C THR A 86 -22.44 0.04 1.51
N HIS A 87 -22.81 0.39 0.27
CA HIS A 87 -23.31 1.72 -0.05
C HIS A 87 -24.52 1.95 0.85
N ASN A 88 -24.33 2.57 2.02
CA ASN A 88 -25.36 3.18 2.87
C ASN A 88 -24.82 3.79 4.16
N GLU A 89 -23.53 3.65 4.47
CA GLU A 89 -22.92 4.55 5.44
C GLU A 89 -22.11 5.58 4.67
N THR A 90 -22.41 6.86 4.93
CA THR A 90 -21.55 8.00 4.65
C THR A 90 -20.18 7.73 5.25
N ALA A 91 -19.36 6.97 4.54
CA ALA A 91 -18.07 6.54 4.98
C ALA A 91 -17.20 7.79 5.06
N ARG A 92 -17.01 8.29 6.27
CA ARG A 92 -15.79 9.01 6.65
C ARG A 92 -14.62 8.02 6.49
N LEU A 93 -14.28 7.69 5.25
CA LEU A 93 -12.97 7.18 4.86
C LEU A 93 -12.06 8.39 4.64
N ALA A 94 -11.80 9.12 5.72
CA ALA A 94 -10.67 10.02 5.83
C ALA A 94 -9.61 9.30 6.66
N GLY A 95 -8.99 8.29 6.06
CA GLY A 95 -7.96 7.46 6.70
C GLY A 95 -7.09 6.80 5.66
N ASP A 96 -6.06 7.52 5.21
CA ASP A 96 -4.81 7.00 4.64
C ASP A 96 -4.85 6.26 3.28
N ALA A 97 -5.25 6.96 2.21
CA ALA A 97 -4.75 6.63 0.87
C ALA A 97 -4.43 7.85 -0.01
N SER A 98 -4.23 9.03 0.61
CA SER A 98 -3.82 10.25 -0.09
C SER A 98 -2.77 11.02 0.71
N ARG A 99 -1.72 10.35 1.20
CA ARG A 99 -0.46 11.04 1.47
C ARG A 99 0.18 11.34 0.11
N GLY A 100 -0.39 12.32 -0.58
CA GLY A 100 0.25 12.96 -1.71
C GLY A 100 1.62 13.42 -1.25
N THR A 101 2.63 13.13 -2.07
CA THR A 101 4.04 13.49 -1.91
C THR A 101 4.26 14.99 -1.61
N SER A 102 3.22 15.82 -1.76
CA SER A 102 3.16 17.25 -1.45
C SER A 102 3.04 17.59 0.06
N GLY A 103 2.48 16.74 0.92
CA GLY A 103 2.22 17.08 2.33
C GLY A 103 3.40 16.85 3.29
N VAL A 104 4.27 15.87 2.99
CA VAL A 104 5.44 15.54 3.84
C VAL A 104 6.54 16.59 3.71
N LEU A 105 6.60 17.29 2.56
CA LEU A 105 7.57 18.35 2.31
C LEU A 105 7.31 19.62 3.15
N PHE A 106 6.06 19.88 3.55
CA PHE A 106 5.72 21.05 4.38
C PHE A 106 6.09 20.87 5.86
N VAL A 107 5.98 19.65 6.39
CA VAL A 107 6.32 19.39 7.81
C VAL A 107 7.83 19.33 8.01
N ALA A 108 8.58 18.80 7.04
CA ALA A 108 10.05 18.79 7.09
C ALA A 108 10.68 20.17 6.80
N GLY A 109 10.07 20.99 5.94
CA GLY A 109 10.58 22.33 5.59
C GLY A 109 10.45 23.38 6.71
N GLY A 110 9.40 23.29 7.53
CA GLY A 110 9.16 24.26 8.61
C GLY A 110 10.18 24.21 9.74
N CYS A 111 10.64 23.01 10.13
CA CYS A 111 11.60 22.86 11.24
C CYS A 111 12.99 23.40 10.88
N ALA A 112 13.43 23.28 9.63
CA ALA A 112 14.73 23.79 9.19
C ALA A 112 14.77 25.33 9.21
N ALA A 113 13.70 25.99 8.81
CA ALA A 113 13.60 27.46 8.81
C ALA A 113 13.62 28.03 10.25
N ALA A 114 12.91 27.40 11.18
CA ALA A 114 12.90 27.80 12.59
C ALA A 114 14.28 27.66 13.24
N ALA A 115 15.00 26.56 12.97
CA ALA A 115 16.35 26.35 13.49
C ALA A 115 17.36 27.38 12.96
N LEU A 116 17.30 27.71 11.67
CA LEU A 116 18.17 28.72 11.06
C LEU A 116 17.88 30.13 11.61
N ALA A 117 16.61 30.49 11.81
CA ALA A 117 16.24 31.77 12.39
C ALA A 117 16.76 31.93 13.84
N LEU A 118 16.65 30.87 14.65
CA LEU A 118 17.17 30.87 16.02
C LEU A 118 18.70 30.97 16.07
N LEU A 119 19.41 30.27 15.20
CA LEU A 119 20.87 30.36 15.11
C LEU A 119 21.33 31.75 14.65
N ALA A 120 20.66 32.35 13.66
CA ALA A 120 20.95 33.71 13.21
C ALA A 120 20.70 34.74 14.32
N ALA A 121 19.59 34.62 15.06
CA ALA A 121 19.29 35.50 16.19
C ALA A 121 20.32 35.37 17.32
N ALA A 122 20.75 34.15 17.66
CA ALA A 122 21.80 33.91 18.66
C ALA A 122 23.16 34.48 18.22
N ALA A 123 23.52 34.34 16.95
CA ALA A 123 24.75 34.92 16.41
C ALA A 123 24.71 36.46 16.40
N ALA A 124 23.58 37.06 16.02
CA ALA A 124 23.39 38.51 16.07
C ALA A 124 23.45 39.04 17.51
N ALA A 125 22.78 38.38 18.45
CA ALA A 125 22.86 38.73 19.87
C ALA A 125 24.28 38.59 20.43
N GLY A 126 25.01 37.53 20.06
CA GLY A 126 26.40 37.32 20.46
C GLY A 126 27.36 38.38 19.90
N THR A 127 27.18 38.81 18.65
CA THR A 127 28.01 39.89 18.06
C THR A 127 27.69 41.25 18.66
N LEU A 128 26.42 41.56 18.94
CA LEU A 128 26.02 42.77 19.67
C LEU A 128 26.55 42.78 21.11
N TYR A 129 26.50 41.63 21.79
CA TYR A 129 27.04 41.47 23.15
C TYR A 129 28.55 41.71 23.19
N LYS A 130 29.32 41.08 22.27
CA LYS A 130 30.77 41.29 22.16
C LYS A 130 31.14 42.73 21.74
N ARG A 131 30.32 43.36 20.90
CA ARG A 131 30.53 44.75 20.46
C ARG A 131 30.23 45.76 21.58
N GLY A 132 29.18 45.51 22.37
CA GLY A 132 28.86 46.29 23.56
C GLY A 132 29.90 46.13 24.67
N SER A 133 30.45 44.92 24.87
CA SER A 133 31.53 44.71 25.84
C SER A 133 32.84 45.40 25.43
N LYS A 134 33.15 45.44 24.12
CA LYS A 134 34.32 46.19 23.60
C LYS A 134 34.14 47.70 23.71
N ALA A 135 32.95 48.24 23.48
CA ALA A 135 32.67 49.67 23.66
C ALA A 135 32.84 50.08 25.14
N ARG A 136 32.31 49.29 26.07
CA ARG A 136 32.46 49.52 27.53
C ARG A 136 33.92 49.49 28.00
N HIS A 137 34.77 48.68 27.38
CA HIS A 137 36.18 48.54 27.76
C HIS A 137 37.08 49.66 27.22
N HIS A 138 36.63 50.42 26.20
CA HIS A 138 37.39 51.55 25.65
C HIS A 138 37.04 52.89 26.33
N ASP A 139 35.92 52.97 27.05
CA ASP A 139 35.52 54.12 27.89
C ASP A 139 36.09 54.05 29.33
N SER A 140 36.91 53.04 29.63
CA SER A 140 37.47 52.79 30.98
C SER A 140 39.00 52.95 31.06
N ILE A 141 39.63 53.71 30.15
CA ILE A 141 41.05 54.05 30.20
C ILE A 141 41.29 55.55 30.15
#